data_AF-A0AB37H9R3-F1
#
_entry.id   AF-A0AB37H9R3-F1
#
_cell.length_a   1.000
_cell.length_b   1.000
_cell.length_c   1.000
_cell.angle_alpha   90.00
_cell.angle_beta   90.00
_cell.angle_gamma   90.00
#
_symmetry.space_group_name_H-M   'P 1'
#
loop_
_entity.id
_entity.type
_entity.pdbx_description
1 polymer ?
#
loop_
_entity_poly.entity_id
_entity_poly.type
_entity_poly.pdbx_seq_one_letter_code
_entity_poly.pdbx_strand_id
1 'polypeptide(L)' 'MQHKKYSLYKNGVYLHDFDTMTECSKWLENIIGGSLYQGLSRIRDGKWIPDERSQLFGYEVKTNDTEES' A
#
# COMPACT_ATOMS: atom_id res chain seq x y z
N MET A 1 -8.95 -7.04 19.13
CA MET A 1 -9.32 -6.37 17.87
C MET A 1 -8.30 -6.82 16.84
N GLN A 2 -8.69 -7.22 15.62
CA GLN A 2 -7.71 -7.57 14.58
C GLN A 2 -6.88 -6.33 14.26
N HIS A 3 -5.57 -6.40 14.51
CA HIS A 3 -4.65 -5.32 14.21
C HIS A 3 -4.42 -5.33 12.70
N LYS A 4 -4.94 -4.30 12.02
CA LYS A 4 -4.73 -4.12 10.58
C LYS A 4 -3.25 -3.86 10.31
N LYS A 5 -2.67 -4.65 9.40
CA LYS A 5 -1.22 -4.75 9.20
C LYS A 5 -0.67 -3.74 8.20
N TYR A 6 -1.49 -3.23 7.29
CA TYR A 6 -1.03 -2.39 6.18
C TYR A 6 -1.82 -1.08 6.10
N SER A 7 -1.10 0.03 6.11
CA SER A 7 -1.64 1.37 5.98
C SER A 7 -1.27 1.93 4.61
N LEU A 8 -2.27 2.33 3.81
CA LEU A 8 -2.08 2.94 2.50
C LEU A 8 -2.13 4.46 2.60
N TYR A 9 -1.17 5.13 1.96
CA TYR A 9 -1.10 6.59 1.87
C TYR A 9 -0.99 7.04 0.43
N LYS A 10 -1.41 8.28 0.16
CA LYS A 10 -1.20 8.99 -1.09
C LYS A 10 -0.66 10.38 -0.80
N ASN A 11 0.54 10.68 -1.28
CA ASN A 11 1.25 11.94 -1.06
C ASN A 11 1.30 12.34 0.43
N GLY A 12 1.57 11.36 1.31
CA GLY A 12 1.57 11.55 2.76
C GLY A 12 0.19 11.59 3.43
N VAL A 13 -0.91 11.59 2.67
CA VAL A 13 -2.28 11.54 3.21
C VAL A 13 -2.71 10.10 3.43
N TYR A 14 -3.15 9.78 4.64
CA TYR A 14 -3.71 8.47 4.97
C TYR A 14 -5.00 8.21 4.17
N LEU A 15 -5.11 7.02 3.58
CA LEU A 15 -6.30 6.59 2.86
C LEU A 15 -7.08 5.53 3.64
N HIS A 16 -6.45 4.37 3.88
CA HIS A 16 -7.14 3.24 4.51
C HIS A 16 -6.16 2.20 5.08
N ASP A 17 -6.67 1.40 6.03
CA ASP A 17 -5.96 0.26 6.60
C ASP A 17 -6.55 -1.07 6.12
N PHE A 18 -5.65 -2.05 5.92
CA PHE A 18 -5.96 -3.39 5.44
C PHE A 18 -5.30 -4.46 6.30
N ASP A 19 -5.94 -5.63 6.38
CA ASP A 19 -5.36 -6.79 7.07
C ASP A 19 -4.32 -7.49 6.19
N THR A 20 -4.52 -7.46 4.87
CA THR A 20 -3.61 -8.09 3.89
C THR A 20 -3.23 -7.16 2.75
N MET A 21 -2.05 -7.40 2.15
CA MET A 21 -1.61 -6.70 0.93
C MET A 21 -2.57 -6.97 -0.25
N THR A 22 -3.19 -8.15 -0.30
CA THR A 22 -4.15 -8.52 -1.33
C THR A 22 -5.42 -7.66 -1.27
N GLU A 23 -5.91 -7.34 -0.07
CA GLU A 23 -7.05 -6.43 0.08
C GLU A 23 -6.67 -5.00 -0.31
N CYS A 24 -5.49 -4.55 0.12
CA CYS A 24 -4.95 -3.25 -0.29
C CYS A 24 -4.86 -3.12 -1.81
N SER A 25 -4.34 -4.15 -2.49
CA SER A 25 -4.21 -4.12 -3.95
C SER A 25 -5.56 -4.12 -4.63
N LYS A 26 -6.48 -5.01 -4.24
CA LYS A 26 -7.82 -5.08 -4.84
C LYS A 26 -8.60 -3.79 -4.64
N TRP A 27 -8.50 -3.18 -3.45
CA TRP A 27 -9.15 -1.92 -3.17
C TRP A 27 -8.63 -0.81 -4.09
N LEU A 28 -7.31 -0.72 -4.27
CA LEU A 28 -6.72 0.29 -5.14
C LEU A 28 -6.97 0.00 -6.63
N GLU A 29 -6.90 -1.26 -7.04
CA GLU A 29 -7.21 -1.73 -8.41
C GLU A 29 -8.67 -1.39 -8.79
N ASN A 30 -9.60 -1.42 -7.84
CA ASN A 30 -10.98 -0.98 -8.08
C ASN A 30 -11.13 0.54 -8.28
N ILE A 31 -10.17 1.34 -7.81
CA ILE A 31 -10.21 2.82 -7.89
C ILE A 31 -9.48 3.32 -9.12
N ILE A 32 -8.26 2.83 -9.38
CA ILE A 32 -7.40 3.32 -10.46
C ILE A 32 -7.17 2.31 -11.59
N GLY A 33 -7.68 1.09 -11.46
CA GLY A 33 -7.48 0.02 -12.42
C GLY A 33 -6.09 -0.63 -12.34
N GLY A 34 -5.86 -1.60 -13.22
CA GLY A 34 -4.56 -2.26 -13.40
C GLY A 34 -4.33 -3.48 -12.52
N SER A 35 -3.10 -3.99 -12.53
CA SER A 35 -2.62 -5.03 -11.62
C SER A 35 -1.51 -4.45 -10.77
N LEU A 36 -1.84 -4.12 -9.52
CA LEU A 36 -1.05 -3.27 -8.63
C LEU A 36 -0.34 -4.06 -7.54
N TYR A 37 -0.76 -5.29 -7.28
CA TYR A 37 -0.23 -6.11 -6.18
C TYR A 37 1.31 -6.17 -6.14
N GLN A 38 1.95 -6.44 -7.29
CA GLN A 38 3.41 -6.52 -7.37
C GLN A 38 4.08 -5.15 -7.13
N GLY A 39 3.48 -4.08 -7.67
CA GLY A 39 3.97 -2.71 -7.47
C GLY A 39 3.89 -2.29 -6.00
N LEU A 40 2.72 -2.47 -5.39
CA LEU A 40 2.48 -2.18 -3.96
C LEU A 40 3.40 -3.00 -3.05
N SER A 41 3.64 -4.28 -3.36
CA SER A 41 4.57 -5.11 -2.60
C SER A 41 6.02 -4.57 -2.68
N ARG A 42 6.45 -4.08 -3.84
CA ARG A 42 7.80 -3.47 -3.99
C ARG A 42 7.91 -2.11 -3.30
N ILE A 43 6.84 -1.32 -3.29
CA ILE A 43 6.76 -0.05 -2.54
C ILE A 43 6.89 -0.31 -1.05
N ARG A 44 6.10 -1.25 -0.51
CA ARG A 44 6.18 -1.67 0.89
C ARG A 44 7.59 -2.10 1.28
N ASP A 45 8.23 -2.93 0.45
CA ASP A 45 9.58 -3.43 0.71
C ASP A 45 10.68 -2.36 0.53
N GLY A 46 10.33 -1.12 0.14
CA GLY A 46 11.29 -0.07 -0.19
C GLY A 46 12.16 -0.38 -1.42
N LYS A 47 11.81 -1.41 -2.20
CA LYS A 47 12.56 -1.86 -3.39
C LYS A 47 12.26 -1.03 -4.64
N TRP A 48 11.17 -0.27 -4.63
CA TRP A 48 10.79 0.57 -5.74
C TRP A 48 10.04 1.81 -5.25
N ILE A 49 10.52 2.98 -5.69
CA ILE A 49 9.84 4.26 -5.51
C ILE A 49 9.22 4.60 -6.88
N PRO A 50 7.88 4.68 -6.98
CA PRO A 50 7.23 4.99 -8.24
C PRO A 50 7.54 6.42 -8.68
N ASP A 51 7.85 6.60 -9.96
CA ASP A 51 7.99 7.92 -10.58
C ASP A 51 6.64 8.48 -11.06
N GLU A 52 6.64 9.72 -11.57
CA GLU A 52 5.45 10.44 -12.04
C GLU A 52 4.69 9.76 -13.19
N ARG A 53 5.32 8.82 -13.90
CA ARG A 53 4.70 8.08 -15.01
C ARG A 53 3.98 6.83 -14.52
N SER A 54 4.23 6.42 -13.28
CA SER A 54 3.58 5.28 -12.66
C SER A 54 2.19 5.63 -12.15
N GLN A 55 1.23 4.73 -12.36
CA GLN A 55 -0.09 4.82 -11.70
C GLN A 55 0.01 4.79 -10.17
N LEU A 56 1.12 4.23 -9.65
CA LEU A 56 1.41 4.20 -8.22
C LEU A 56 2.21 5.41 -7.74
N PHE A 57 2.40 6.44 -8.58
CA PHE A 57 3.12 7.65 -8.19
C PHE A 57 2.55 8.24 -6.91
N GLY A 58 3.41 8.48 -5.92
CA GLY A 58 3.05 9.05 -4.62
C GLY A 58 2.22 8.13 -3.72
N TYR A 59 1.99 6.87 -4.08
CA TYR A 59 1.44 5.89 -3.14
C TYR A 59 2.54 5.31 -2.25
N GLU A 60 2.21 5.11 -0.98
CA GLU A 60 3.09 4.48 0.00
C GLU A 60 2.31 3.43 0.78
N VAL A 61 2.96 2.32 1.12
CA VAL A 61 2.39 1.29 1.99
C VAL A 61 3.31 1.12 3.19
N LYS A 62 2.76 1.28 4.40
CA LYS A 62 3.48 1.09 5.66
C LYS A 62 2.95 -0.15 6.37
N THR A 63 3.84 -0.95 6.93
CA THR A 63 3.46 -2.00 7.87
C THR A 63 3.27 -1.40 9.25
N ASN A 64 2.13 -1.67 9.87
CA ASN A 64 1.94 -1.38 11.28
C ASN A 64 2.58 -2.54 12.03
N ASP A 65 3.88 -2.48 12.23
CA ASP A 65 4.56 -3.41 13.13
C ASP A 65 4.03 -3.15 14.54
N THR A 66 3.19 -4.06 15.04
CA THR A 66 3.10 -4.26 16.48
C THR A 66 4.46 -4.80 16.91
N GLU A 67 5.34 -3.92 17.37
CA GLU A 67 6.42 -4.29 18.28
C GLU A 67 5.77 -4.94 19.51
N GLU A 68 5.54 -6.25 19.47
CA GLU A 68 5.49 -7.05 20.68
C GLU A 68 6.94 -7.15 21.18
N SER A 69 7.35 -6.18 21.99
CA SER A 69 8.53 -6.28 22.88
C SER A 69 8.18 -7.13 24.09
#